data_AF-N8ZA95-F1
#
_entry.id   AF-N8ZA95-F1
#
_cell.length_a   1.000
_cell.length_b   1.000
_cell.length_c   1.000
_cell.angle_alpha   90.00
_cell.angle_beta   90.00
_cell.angle_gamma   90.00
#
_symmetry.space_group_name_H-M   'P 1'
#
loop_
_entity.id
_entity.type
_entity.pdbx_description
1 polymer ?
#
loop_
_entity_poly.entity_id
_entity_poly.type
_entity_poly.pdbx_seq_one_letter_code
_entity_poly.pdbx_strand_id
1 'polypeptide(L)'
;MDKKSFFKQYFEIEANSSLPHSEDAYKDFDFDIMISNPIGKEPYIVVFTPVKDKESLSLIVELPQNECHIDFGHTDIFFIDKKPVRKGKKRIKLLKLINKFLKSNGLIEV
;
A
#
# COMPACT_ATOMS: atom_id res chain seq x y z
N MET A 1 -10.18 2.55 -6.83
CA MET A 1 -10.34 1.34 -5.99
C MET A 1 -10.71 1.84 -4.61
N ASP A 2 -11.80 1.38 -4.01
CA ASP A 2 -12.17 1.88 -2.69
C ASP A 2 -11.29 1.28 -1.57
N LYS A 3 -11.35 1.91 -0.39
CA LYS A 3 -10.52 1.54 0.76
C LYS A 3 -10.88 0.15 1.32
N LYS A 4 -12.14 -0.29 1.25
CA LYS A 4 -12.54 -1.62 1.75
C LYS A 4 -11.91 -2.72 0.91
N SER A 5 -11.98 -2.58 -0.42
CA SER A 5 -11.32 -3.52 -1.34
C SER A 5 -9.80 -3.53 -1.14
N PHE A 6 -9.19 -2.37 -0.86
CA PHE A 6 -7.77 -2.28 -0.50
C PHE A 6 -7.45 -3.11 0.74
N PHE A 7 -8.17 -2.91 1.84
CA PHE A 7 -7.90 -3.64 3.07
C PHE A 7 -8.12 -5.14 2.90
N LYS A 8 -9.17 -5.56 2.19
CA LYS A 8 -9.39 -6.98 1.89
C LYS A 8 -8.17 -7.61 1.21
N GLN A 9 -7.73 -7.03 0.09
CA GLN A 9 -6.58 -7.55 -0.66
C GLN A 9 -5.28 -7.46 0.17
N TYR A 10 -5.10 -6.41 0.96
CA TYR A 10 -3.96 -6.27 1.86
C TYR A 10 -3.88 -7.45 2.84
N PHE A 11 -4.98 -7.76 3.54
CA PHE A 11 -5.00 -8.86 4.50
C PHE A 11 -4.91 -10.24 3.85
N GLU A 12 -5.44 -10.42 2.64
CA GLU A 12 -5.24 -11.65 1.86
C GLU A 12 -3.77 -11.85 1.47
N ILE A 13 -3.07 -10.76 1.11
CA ILE A 13 -1.63 -10.80 0.84
C ILE A 13 -0.86 -11.12 2.13
N GLU A 14 -1.24 -10.54 3.26
CA GLU A 14 -0.61 -10.81 4.55
C GLU A 14 -0.81 -12.27 5.02
N ALA A 15 -2.03 -12.80 4.86
CA ALA A 15 -2.37 -14.18 5.17
C ALA A 15 -1.83 -15.19 4.13
N ASN A 16 -1.40 -14.70 2.96
CA ASN A 16 -1.06 -15.51 1.79
C ASN A 16 -2.18 -16.51 1.41
N SER A 17 -3.43 -16.08 1.57
CA SER A 17 -4.64 -16.86 1.30
C SER A 17 -5.82 -15.94 1.02
N SER A 18 -6.85 -16.46 0.35
CA SER A 18 -8.13 -15.76 0.25
C SER A 18 -8.86 -15.79 1.59
N LEU A 19 -9.49 -14.69 1.95
CA LEU A 19 -10.23 -14.58 3.21
C LEU A 19 -11.73 -14.79 2.95
N PRO A 20 -12.44 -15.52 3.83
CA PRO A 20 -13.83 -15.91 3.59
C PRO A 20 -14.81 -14.75 3.73
N HIS A 21 -14.43 -13.68 4.41
CA HIS A 21 -15.28 -12.51 4.63
C HIS A 21 -15.32 -11.55 3.43
N SER A 22 -16.45 -10.85 3.31
CA SER A 22 -16.66 -9.82 2.30
C SER A 22 -15.86 -8.55 2.60
N GLU A 23 -15.81 -7.62 1.64
CA GLU A 23 -15.15 -6.32 1.80
C GLU A 23 -15.79 -5.47 2.92
N ASP A 24 -17.07 -5.68 3.21
CA ASP A 24 -17.79 -4.96 4.27
C ASP A 24 -17.27 -5.24 5.68
N ALA A 25 -16.55 -6.34 5.88
CA ALA A 25 -15.83 -6.59 7.13
C ALA A 25 -14.76 -5.52 7.42
N TYR A 26 -14.35 -4.76 6.41
CA TYR A 26 -13.33 -3.71 6.51
C TYR A 26 -13.89 -2.29 6.48
N LYS A 27 -15.22 -2.10 6.56
CA LYS A 27 -15.85 -0.77 6.49
C LYS A 27 -15.35 0.23 7.53
N ASP A 28 -14.86 -0.26 8.67
CA ASP A 28 -14.39 0.56 9.79
C ASP A 28 -12.88 0.81 9.74
N PHE A 29 -12.18 0.27 8.74
CA PHE A 29 -10.78 0.54 8.49
C PHE A 29 -10.65 1.74 7.57
N ASP A 30 -9.76 2.65 7.94
CA ASP A 30 -9.51 3.86 7.17
C ASP A 30 -8.07 4.33 7.34
N PHE A 31 -7.57 5.04 6.34
CA PHE A 31 -6.28 5.71 6.35
C PHE A 31 -6.37 7.08 5.69
N ASP A 32 -5.56 8.01 6.18
CA ASP A 32 -5.15 9.21 5.47
C ASP A 32 -3.90 8.91 4.64
N ILE A 33 -3.74 9.63 3.53
CA ILE A 33 -2.60 9.47 2.63
C ILE A 33 -1.90 10.81 2.47
N MET A 34 -0.60 10.82 2.71
CA MET A 34 0.29 11.91 2.34
C MET A 34 1.23 11.43 1.23
N ILE A 35 1.38 12.24 0.18
CA ILE A 35 2.29 11.97 -0.93
C ILE A 35 3.27 13.13 -1.03
N SER A 36 4.56 12.87 -0.87
CA SER A 36 5.58 13.85 -1.22
C SER A 36 5.71 13.91 -2.75
N ASN A 37 5.80 15.13 -3.28
CA ASN A 37 5.94 15.39 -4.72
C ASN A 37 4.85 14.75 -5.59
N PRO A 38 3.56 15.06 -5.41
CA PRO A 38 2.46 14.41 -6.13
C PRO A 38 2.55 14.51 -7.65
N ILE A 39 3.39 15.42 -8.21
CA ILE A 39 3.59 15.60 -9.65
C ILE A 39 5.07 15.98 -9.93
N GLY A 40 5.73 15.21 -10.80
CA GLY A 40 6.93 15.65 -11.54
C GLY A 40 8.32 15.45 -10.91
N LYS A 41 8.45 14.83 -9.73
CA LYS A 41 9.77 14.44 -9.18
C LYS A 41 9.74 13.07 -8.53
N GLU A 42 10.54 12.14 -9.05
CA GLU A 42 10.80 10.85 -8.42
C GLU A 42 11.81 10.97 -7.26
N PRO A 43 11.69 10.08 -6.26
CA PRO A 43 10.60 9.12 -6.00
C PRO A 43 9.44 9.74 -5.20
N TYR A 44 8.22 9.18 -5.30
CA TYR A 44 7.11 9.57 -4.43
C TYR A 44 7.32 8.95 -3.05
N ILE A 45 7.27 9.73 -1.98
CA ILE A 45 7.17 9.16 -0.62
C ILE A 45 5.69 9.15 -0.26
N VAL A 46 5.11 7.96 -0.18
CA VAL A 46 3.71 7.75 0.18
C VAL A 46 3.65 7.26 1.61
N VAL A 47 2.92 7.99 2.45
CA VAL A 47 2.65 7.65 3.85
C VAL A 47 1.18 7.37 4.00
N PHE A 48 0.82 6.17 4.46
CA PHE A 48 -0.53 5.85 4.90
C PHE A 48 -0.56 5.90 6.43
N THR A 49 -1.51 6.67 6.97
CA THR A 49 -1.70 6.85 8.40
C THR A 49 -3.10 6.37 8.77
N PRO A 50 -3.27 5.38 9.66
CA PRO A 50 -4.59 4.92 10.07
C PRO A 50 -5.36 6.03 10.81
N VAL A 51 -6.64 6.23 10.48
CA VAL A 51 -7.48 7.30 11.07
C VAL A 51 -7.93 6.98 12.51
N LYS A 52 -7.91 5.70 12.90
CA LYS A 52 -8.20 5.22 14.26
C LYS A 52 -6.94 4.61 14.86
N ASP A 53 -6.89 4.49 16.20
CA ASP A 53 -5.81 3.86 17.01
C ASP A 53 -5.55 2.37 16.65
N LYS A 54 -5.10 2.16 15.42
CA LYS A 54 -4.54 0.92 14.88
C LYS A 54 -3.15 1.28 14.37
N GLU A 55 -2.32 1.85 15.25
CA GLU A 55 -0.94 2.31 14.98
C GLU A 55 -0.13 1.30 14.14
N SER A 56 -0.39 0.00 14.36
CA SER A 56 0.22 -1.14 13.66
C SER A 56 0.06 -1.23 12.12
N LEU A 57 -0.65 -0.30 11.47
CA LEU A 57 -0.88 -0.27 10.02
C LEU A 57 -0.26 0.94 9.30
N SER A 58 0.40 1.85 10.02
CA SER A 58 1.11 2.96 9.36
C SER A 58 2.22 2.42 8.48
N LEU A 59 2.21 2.81 7.19
CA LEU A 59 3.21 2.35 6.22
C LEU A 59 3.75 3.51 5.39
N ILE A 60 5.05 3.46 5.12
CA ILE A 60 5.81 4.41 4.31
C ILE A 60 6.40 3.63 3.14
N VAL A 61 6.18 4.15 1.93
CA VAL A 61 6.61 3.52 0.68
C VAL A 61 7.27 4.57 -0.20
N GLU A 62 8.47 4.28 -0.66
CA GLU A 62 9.16 5.06 -1.67
C GLU A 62 8.79 4.52 -3.06
N LEU A 63 7.76 5.07 -3.67
CA LEU A 63 7.20 4.55 -4.92
C LEU A 63 7.92 5.14 -6.15
N PRO A 64 8.56 4.31 -6.99
CA PRO A 64 9.09 4.73 -8.28
C PRO A 64 7.95 4.87 -9.30
N GLN A 65 8.08 5.78 -10.26
CA GLN A 65 7.19 5.87 -11.43
C GLN A 65 7.44 4.71 -12.39
N ASN A 66 8.68 4.21 -12.49
CA ASN A 66 8.99 3.08 -13.34
C ASN A 66 8.36 1.78 -12.81
N GLU A 67 7.32 1.28 -13.48
CA GLU A 67 6.62 0.05 -13.11
C GLU A 67 7.55 -1.18 -13.06
N CYS A 68 8.61 -1.21 -13.88
CA CYS A 68 9.60 -2.28 -13.82
C CYS A 68 10.27 -2.36 -12.43
N HIS A 69 10.51 -1.22 -11.78
CA HIS A 69 11.10 -1.20 -10.44
C HIS A 69 10.15 -1.78 -9.37
N ILE A 70 8.83 -1.63 -9.57
CA ILE A 70 7.79 -2.23 -8.74
C ILE A 70 7.78 -3.75 -8.96
N ASP A 71 7.82 -4.19 -10.22
CA ASP A 71 7.77 -5.61 -10.61
C ASP A 71 8.97 -6.41 -10.09
N PHE A 72 10.17 -5.83 -10.15
CA PHE A 72 11.38 -6.44 -9.61
C PHE A 72 11.53 -6.27 -8.09
N GLY A 73 10.66 -5.47 -7.45
CA GLY A 73 10.72 -5.20 -6.02
C GLY A 73 11.99 -4.43 -5.61
N HIS A 74 12.38 -3.42 -6.39
CA HIS A 74 13.50 -2.54 -6.04
C HIS A 74 13.16 -1.56 -4.90
N THR A 75 11.90 -1.48 -4.51
CA THR A 75 11.40 -0.66 -3.40
C THR A 75 11.14 -1.50 -2.14
N ASP A 76 11.49 -0.94 -0.99
CA ASP A 76 11.11 -1.47 0.32
C ASP A 76 9.83 -0.80 0.85
N ILE A 77 9.07 -1.57 1.64
CA ILE A 77 7.90 -1.07 2.38
C ILE A 77 8.31 -1.01 3.84
N PHE A 78 8.23 0.19 4.42
CA PHE A 78 8.54 0.44 5.82
C PHE A 78 7.25 0.53 6.62
N PHE A 79 7.15 -0.24 7.68
CA PHE A 79 6.06 -0.14 8.65
C PHE A 79 6.59 0.59 9.87
N ILE A 80 5.87 1.61 10.34
CA ILE A 80 6.40 2.52 11.38
C ILE A 80 6.76 1.76 12.68
N ASP A 81 6.05 0.67 12.99
CA ASP A 81 6.30 -0.16 14.18
C ASP A 81 6.87 -1.56 13.88
N LYS A 82 7.22 -1.87 12.63
CA LYS A 82 7.72 -3.22 12.27
C LYS A 82 9.01 -3.16 11.48
N LYS A 83 9.76 -4.25 11.56
CA LYS A 83 10.91 -4.46 10.66
C LYS A 83 10.43 -4.33 9.20
N PRO A 84 11.27 -3.78 8.30
CA PRO A 84 10.93 -3.67 6.89
C PRO A 84 10.43 -5.00 6.32
N VAL A 85 9.49 -4.96 5.38
CA VAL A 85 9.05 -6.20 4.71
C VAL A 85 10.23 -6.80 3.97
N ARG A 86 10.69 -7.97 4.43
CA ARG A 86 11.80 -8.69 3.79
C ARG A 86 11.52 -8.90 2.30
N LYS A 87 12.59 -8.86 1.50
CA LYS A 87 12.54 -9.12 0.06
C LYS A 87 11.78 -10.43 -0.21
N GLY A 88 10.74 -10.39 -1.05
CA GLY A 88 9.96 -11.58 -1.39
C GLY A 88 8.67 -11.29 -2.15
N LYS A 89 7.96 -12.37 -2.54
CA LYS A 89 6.71 -12.31 -3.33
C LYS A 89 5.62 -11.48 -2.64
N LYS A 90 5.53 -11.54 -1.31
CA LYS A 90 4.56 -10.76 -0.52
C LYS A 90 4.77 -9.25 -0.72
N ARG A 91 6.00 -8.76 -0.62
CA ARG A 91 6.36 -7.35 -0.84
C ARG A 91 5.96 -6.87 -2.24
N ILE A 92 6.25 -7.66 -3.28
CA ILE A 92 5.89 -7.31 -4.66
C ILE A 92 4.36 -7.20 -4.81
N LYS A 93 3.61 -8.15 -4.25
CA LYS A 93 2.14 -8.09 -4.25
C LYS A 93 1.61 -6.83 -3.55
N LEU A 94 2.18 -6.47 -2.40
CA LEU A 94 1.82 -5.25 -1.68
C LEU A 94 2.14 -3.98 -2.49
N LEU A 95 3.33 -3.89 -3.10
CA LEU A 95 3.69 -2.74 -3.94
C LEU A 95 2.74 -2.58 -5.12
N LYS A 96 2.37 -3.69 -5.79
CA LYS A 96 1.39 -3.67 -6.87
C LYS A 96 0.02 -3.21 -6.40
N LEU A 97 -0.43 -3.68 -5.23
CA LEU A 97 -1.69 -3.26 -4.63
C LEU A 97 -1.70 -1.75 -4.34
N ILE A 98 -0.63 -1.23 -3.74
CA ILE A 98 -0.45 0.19 -3.42
C ILE A 98 -0.45 1.02 -4.70
N ASN A 99 0.38 0.67 -5.69
CA ASN A 99 0.44 1.37 -6.97
C ASN A 99 -0.93 1.40 -7.67
N LYS A 100 -1.62 0.26 -7.72
CA LYS A 100 -2.97 0.15 -8.29
C LYS A 100 -3.96 1.05 -7.55
N PHE A 101 -3.93 1.07 -6.22
CA PHE A 101 -4.80 1.92 -5.43
C PHE A 101 -4.56 3.41 -5.77
N LEU A 102 -3.31 3.86 -5.75
CA LEU A 102 -2.95 5.25 -6.01
C LEU A 102 -3.35 5.71 -7.42
N LYS A 103 -3.00 4.93 -8.46
CA LYS A 103 -3.40 5.22 -9.85
C LYS A 103 -4.91 5.25 -10.03
N SER A 104 -5.62 4.26 -9.47
CA SER A 104 -7.08 4.15 -9.62
C SER A 104 -7.88 5.25 -8.91
N ASN A 105 -7.22 6.02 -8.03
CA ASN A 105 -7.81 7.16 -7.33
C ASN A 105 -7.20 8.50 -7.81
N GLY A 106 -6.40 8.50 -8.87
CA GLY A 106 -5.79 9.72 -9.43
C GLY A 106 -4.80 10.42 -8.49
N LEU A 107 -4.21 9.68 -7.54
CA LEU A 107 -3.29 10.23 -6.54
C LEU A 107 -1.85 10.34 -7.05
N ILE A 108 -1.52 9.61 -8.12
CA ILE A 108 -0.27 9.66 -8.88
C ILE A 108 -0.57 9.52 -10.37
N GLU A 109 0.40 9.85 -11.22
CA GLU A 109 0.29 9.67 -12.68
C GLU A 109 0.14 8.18 -13.08
N VAL A 110 -0.58 7.96 -14.19
CA VAL A 110 -0.86 6.63 -14.76
C VAL A 110 0.28 6.16 -15.66
#